data_AF-A0A099ZMZ1-F1
#
_entry.id   AF-A0A099ZMZ1-F1
#
_cell.length_a   1.000
_cell.length_b   1.000
_cell.length_c   1.000
_cell.angle_alpha   90.00
_cell.angle_beta   90.00
_cell.angle_gamma   90.00
#
_symmetry.space_group_name_H-M   'P 1'
#
loop_
_entity.id
_entity.type
_entity.pdbx_description
1 polymer ?
#
loop_
_entity_poly.entity_id
_entity_poly.type
_entity_poly.pdbx_seq_one_letter_code
_entity_poly.pdbx_strand_id
1 'polypeptide(L)' 'EKPYHCNWEGCGWKFARSDELTRHYRKHTGHRPFQCHLCERAFSRSDHLALHMKRH' A
#
# COMPACT_ATOMS: atom_id res chain seq x y z
N GLU A 1 18.97 3.06 -10.78
CA GLU A 1 18.15 2.19 -11.67
C GLU A 1 16.93 1.69 -10.90
N LYS A 2 15.88 1.19 -11.56
CA LYS A 2 14.65 0.69 -10.91
C LYS A 2 14.54 -0.83 -11.09
N PRO A 3 15.23 -1.63 -10.25
CA PRO A 3 15.32 -3.08 -10.44
C PRO A 3 14.02 -3.80 -10.12
N TYR A 4 13.18 -3.23 -9.26
CA TYR A 4 11.94 -3.86 -8.80
C TYR A 4 10.80 -3.56 -9.78
N HIS A 5 10.20 -4.59 -10.35
CA HIS A 5 9.10 -4.45 -11.31
C HIS A 5 7.88 -5.23 -10.85
N CYS A 6 6.70 -4.73 -11.20
CA CYS A 6 5.44 -5.44 -10.93
C CYS A 6 5.27 -6.56 -11.96
N ASN A 7 5.06 -7.78 -11.47
CA ASN A 7 4.80 -8.95 -12.31
C ASN A 7 3.31 -9.20 -12.57
N TRP A 8 2.44 -8.25 -12.22
CA TRP A 8 1.01 -8.38 -12.47
C TRP A 8 0.73 -8.18 -13.96
N GLU A 9 -0.13 -9.03 -14.53
CA GLU A 9 -0.45 -8.98 -15.96
C GLU A 9 -1.06 -7.61 -16.33
N GLY A 10 -0.46 -6.95 -17.33
CA GLY A 10 -0.84 -5.60 -17.74
C GLY A 10 -0.30 -4.46 -16.86
N CYS A 11 0.49 -4.76 -15.82
CA CYS A 11 1.10 -3.74 -14.96
C CYS A 11 2.57 -3.49 -15.32
N GLY A 12 2.87 -2.34 -15.95
CA GLY A 12 4.23 -1.97 -16.37
C GLY A 12 5.06 -1.20 -15.34
N TRP A 13 4.64 -1.17 -14.07
CA TRP A 13 5.24 -0.29 -13.06
C TRP A 13 6.58 -0.82 -12.54
N LYS A 14 7.57 0.09 -12.43
CA LYS A 14 8.90 -0.17 -11.89
C LYS A 14 9.21 0.78 -10.73
N PHE A 15 9.95 0.27 -9.75
CA PHE A 15 10.24 0.89 -8.48
C PHE A 15 11.74 0.83 -8.16
N ALA A 16 12.21 1.82 -7.42
CA ALA A 16 13.61 1.89 -7.00
C ALA A 16 13.87 0.99 -5.78
N ARG A 17 12.83 0.72 -4.99
CA ARG A 17 12.91 -0.07 -3.74
C ARG A 17 11.88 -1.19 -3.70
N SER A 18 12.17 -2.24 -2.94
CA SER A 18 11.30 -3.41 -2.75
C SER A 18 10.03 -3.11 -1.96
N ASP A 19 10.09 -2.19 -0.99
CA ASP A 19 8.95 -1.79 -0.18
C ASP A 19 7.92 -0.97 -1.00
N GLU A 20 8.39 -0.19 -1.98
CA GLU A 20 7.54 0.51 -2.93
C GLU A 20 6.75 -0.47 -3.80
N LEU A 21 7.44 -1.51 -4.31
CA LEU A 21 6.81 -2.60 -5.07
C LEU A 21 5.80 -3.36 -4.20
N THR A 22 6.16 -3.70 -2.96
CA THR A 22 5.27 -4.39 -2.02
C THR A 22 4.03 -3.58 -1.71
N ARG A 23 4.18 -2.26 -1.49
CA ARG A 23 3.05 -1.34 -1.30
C ARG A 23 2.19 -1.23 -2.55
N HIS A 24 2.81 -1.25 -3.74
CA HIS A 24 2.08 -1.26 -4.99
C HIS A 24 1.26 -2.55 -5.17
N TYR A 25 1.79 -3.73 -4.83
CA TYR A 25 1.05 -4.99 -4.88
C TYR A 25 -0.24 -4.99 -4.07
N ARG A 26 -0.26 -4.28 -2.93
CA ARG A 26 -1.48 -4.10 -2.13
C ARG A 26 -2.62 -3.41 -2.89
N LYS A 27 -2.31 -2.64 -3.95
CA LYS A 27 -3.33 -2.04 -4.83
C LYS A 27 -4.02 -3.08 -5.70
N HIS A 28 -3.28 -4.11 -6.15
CA HIS A 28 -3.85 -5.18 -6.96
C HIS A 28 -4.69 -6.13 -6.11
N THR A 29 -4.18 -6.52 -4.94
CA THR A 29 -4.87 -7.49 -4.07
C THR A 29 -5.96 -6.86 -3.20
N GLY A 30 -6.05 -5.53 -3.15
CA GLY A 30 -6.94 -4.82 -2.23
C GLY A 30 -6.54 -4.98 -0.75
N HIS A 31 -5.37 -5.56 -0.46
CA HIS A 31 -4.93 -5.87 0.89
C HIS A 31 -4.71 -4.60 1.72
N ARG A 32 -5.44 -4.50 2.83
CA ARG A 32 -5.43 -3.35 3.75
C ARG A 32 -5.17 -3.82 5.18
N PRO A 33 -3.90 -4.06 5.55
CA PRO A 33 -3.57 -4.63 6.86
C PRO A 33 -3.74 -3.63 8.03
N PHE A 34 -3.92 -2.33 7.75
CA PHE A 34 -3.99 -1.31 8.78
C PHE A 34 -5.44 -0.90 9.03
N GLN A 35 -6.08 -1.47 10.04
CA GLN A 35 -7.46 -1.17 10.40
C GLN A 35 -7.52 -0.16 11.55
N CYS A 36 -8.40 0.84 11.41
CA CYS A 36 -8.77 1.73 12.51
C CYS A 36 -9.69 0.98 13.47
N HIS A 37 -9.36 0.94 14.76
CA HIS A 37 -10.18 0.26 15.76
C HIS A 37 -11.39 1.10 16.23
N LEU A 38 -11.49 2.39 15.86
CA LEU A 38 -12.60 3.26 16.25
C LEU A 38 -13.77 3.22 15.25
N CYS A 39 -13.47 3.20 13.96
CA CYS A 39 -14.47 3.20 12.89
C CYS A 39 -14.32 2.06 11.89
N GLU A 40 -13.49 1.06 12.21
CA GLU A 40 -13.23 -0.15 11.41
C GLU A 40 -12.68 0.09 9.99
N ARG A 41 -12.31 1.34 9.67
CA ARG A 41 -11.82 1.70 8.35
C ARG A 41 -10.42 1.13 8.12
N ALA A 42 -10.25 0.40 7.01
CA ALA A 42 -8.98 -0.22 6.65
C ALA A 42 -8.17 0.57 5.60
N PHE A 43 -6.86 0.62 5.80
CA PHE A 43 -5.87 1.33 5.00
C PHE A 43 -4.76 0.39 4.51
N SER A 44 -4.22 0.66 3.33
CA SER A 44 -3.12 -0.12 2.74
C SER A 44 -1.74 0.33 3.23
N ARG A 45 -1.66 1.46 3.94
CA ARG A 45 -0.44 2.05 4.47
C ARG A 45 -0.62 2.57 5.91
N SER A 46 0.43 2.46 6.71
CA SER A 46 0.45 2.88 8.11
C SER A 46 0.40 4.40 8.28
N ASP A 47 1.09 5.14 7.41
CA ASP A 47 1.09 6.61 7.43
C ASP A 47 -0.30 7.19 7.14
N HIS A 48 -1.07 6.54 6.27
CA HIS A 48 -2.47 6.90 6.02
C HIS A 48 -3.35 6.63 7.25
N LEU A 49 -3.17 5.50 7.93
CA LEU A 49 -3.86 5.23 9.19
C LEU A 49 -3.48 6.27 10.25
N ALA A 50 -2.19 6.60 10.39
CA ALA A 50 -1.73 7.60 11.36
C ALA A 50 -2.33 8.99 11.09
N LEU A 51 -2.37 9.42 9.83
CA LEU A 51 -3.03 10.68 9.45
C LEU A 51 -4.55 10.64 9.71
N HIS A 52 -5.18 9.50 9.46
CA HIS A 52 -6.59 9.30 9.77
C HIS A 52 -6.85 9.41 11.28
N MET A 53 -6.04 8.77 12.11
CA MET A 53 -6.16 8.82 13.57
C MET A 53 -5.96 10.23 14.13
N LYS A 54 -5.15 11.08 13.49
CA LYS A 54 -4.99 12.49 13.89
C LYS A 54 -6.23 13.35 13.67
N ARG A 55 -7.11 12.94 12.77
CA ARG A 55 -8.34 13.67 12.40
C ARG A 55 -9.61 13.00 12.95
N HIS A 56 -9.44 11.91 13.69
CA HIS A 56 -10.51 11.31 14.46
C HIS A 56 -10.87 12.22 15.62
#